data_AF-A0A967R2C0-F1
#
_entry.id   AF-A0A967R2C0-F1
#
_cell.length_a   1.000
_cell.length_b   1.000
_cell.length_c   1.000
_cell.angle_alpha   90.00
_cell.angle_beta   90.00
_cell.angle_gamma   90.00
#
_symmetry.space_group_name_H-M   'P 1'
#
loop_
_entity.id
_entity.type
_entity.pdbx_description
1 polymer ?
#
loop_
_entity_poly.entity_id
_entity_poly.type
_entity_poly.pdbx_seq_one_letter_code
_entity_poly.pdbx_strand_id
1 'polypeptide(L)'
;MSDTPSGLFDASLDATSELWQRLARPFDTAATVDALLGLSPEVVEQLVGVLVATCDEAEALLSGMPRTLRNLKTAVGNNHERCIGELRGPVQWSETMAAQASSLGNRDVYVCAATQRAYDIEENQVLVGALRAVADAAGQIDALAEDGHEDRGIRRARANAKQARRYLDHRTLEGIRLSGRPSARAVKRTRGGKHAGAYRPALEMLARSNEPLGLEELAPYCDRRTRVQHGVLVAVIRELEARGLRVPALRAEAGSLFAGPVEYIHPRRRGDRSRLHGLLVGDVLVDVPELLKTTDR
;
A
#
# COMPACT_ATOMS: atom_id res chain seq x y z
N MET A 1 -48.38 -20.64 14.98
CA MET A 1 -47.28 -21.60 15.24
C MET A 1 -46.86 -22.21 13.93
N SER A 2 -45.86 -21.60 13.30
CA SER A 2 -45.03 -22.16 12.24
C SER A 2 -43.91 -21.15 12.04
N ASP A 3 -43.01 -21.14 13.01
CA ASP A 3 -41.76 -20.38 12.97
C ASP A 3 -40.79 -21.21 12.14
N THR A 4 -40.77 -20.96 10.84
CA THR A 4 -39.78 -21.55 9.93
C THR A 4 -38.48 -20.79 10.18
N PRO A 5 -37.35 -21.43 10.52
CA PRO A 5 -36.09 -20.73 10.71
C PRO A 5 -35.59 -20.23 9.35
N SER A 6 -35.98 -19.01 9.01
CA SER A 6 -35.48 -18.25 7.88
C SER A 6 -33.99 -17.96 8.09
N GLY A 7 -33.12 -18.56 7.28
CA GLY A 7 -31.76 -18.07 7.02
C GLY A 7 -30.65 -18.64 7.91
N LEU A 8 -30.40 -19.95 7.88
CA LEU A 8 -29.27 -20.52 8.64
C LEU A 8 -27.88 -20.21 8.03
N PHE A 9 -27.81 -19.82 6.75
CA PHE A 9 -26.57 -19.38 6.10
C PHE A 9 -26.89 -18.40 4.97
N ASP A 10 -27.35 -17.20 5.31
CA ASP A 10 -27.46 -16.14 4.30
C ASP A 10 -26.06 -15.80 3.76
N ALA A 11 -25.94 -15.59 2.46
CA ALA A 11 -24.67 -15.29 1.78
C ALA A 11 -24.25 -13.83 2.04
N SER A 12 -24.16 -13.46 3.31
CA SER A 12 -23.83 -12.12 3.77
C SER A 12 -22.33 -11.86 3.67
N LEU A 13 -21.98 -10.61 3.38
CA LEU A 13 -20.60 -10.12 3.49
C LEU A 13 -20.16 -9.95 4.95
N ASP A 14 -21.10 -10.00 5.90
CA ASP A 14 -20.81 -9.86 7.33
C ASP A 14 -19.87 -10.94 7.85
N ALA A 15 -20.01 -12.17 7.34
CA ALA A 15 -19.12 -13.27 7.71
C ALA A 15 -17.69 -13.03 7.20
N THR A 16 -17.54 -12.60 5.95
CA THR A 16 -16.22 -12.19 5.41
C THR A 16 -15.63 -11.03 6.21
N SER A 17 -16.46 -10.07 6.61
CA SER A 17 -16.06 -8.93 7.43
C SER A 17 -15.53 -9.36 8.80
N GLU A 18 -16.26 -10.26 9.48
CA GLU A 18 -15.83 -10.81 10.75
C GLU A 18 -14.50 -11.58 10.64
N LEU A 19 -14.33 -12.41 9.60
CA LEU A 19 -13.07 -13.10 9.37
C LEU A 19 -11.92 -12.10 9.16
N TRP A 20 -12.14 -11.05 8.37
CA TRP A 20 -11.14 -10.01 8.11
C TRP A 20 -10.73 -9.24 9.38
N GLN A 21 -11.67 -9.04 10.31
CA GLN A 21 -11.41 -8.44 11.62
C GLN A 21 -10.67 -9.38 12.58
N ARG A 22 -10.89 -10.70 12.46
CA ARG A 22 -10.25 -11.75 13.29
C ARG A 22 -8.83 -12.11 12.83
N LEU A 23 -8.37 -11.62 11.69
CA LEU A 23 -7.01 -11.82 11.17
C LEU A 23 -5.95 -11.23 12.11
N ALA A 24 -4.89 -12.00 12.35
CA ALA A 24 -3.72 -11.53 13.08
C ALA A 24 -3.05 -10.35 12.36
N ARG A 25 -2.60 -9.35 13.11
CA ARG A 25 -1.88 -8.17 12.60
C ARG A 25 -0.42 -8.22 13.07
N PRO A 26 0.56 -7.85 12.22
CA PRO A 26 0.43 -7.57 10.78
C PRO A 26 0.23 -8.87 9.98
N PHE A 27 -0.37 -8.75 8.79
CA PHE A 27 -0.51 -9.85 7.82
C PHE A 27 0.00 -9.43 6.45
N ASP A 28 0.38 -10.41 5.64
CA ASP A 28 0.63 -10.21 4.22
C ASP A 28 -0.70 -10.21 3.46
N THR A 29 -1.02 -9.08 2.84
CA THR A 29 -2.24 -8.86 2.07
C THR A 29 -2.39 -9.88 0.94
N ALA A 30 -1.33 -10.18 0.19
CA ALA A 30 -1.40 -11.08 -0.96
C ALA A 30 -1.70 -12.52 -0.49
N ALA A 31 -0.93 -13.01 0.48
CA ALA A 31 -1.15 -14.34 1.05
C ALA A 31 -2.54 -14.48 1.70
N THR A 32 -3.03 -13.42 2.33
CA THR A 32 -4.34 -13.43 3.01
C THR A 32 -5.50 -13.43 2.02
N VAL A 33 -5.41 -12.66 0.95
CA VAL A 33 -6.45 -12.63 -0.09
C VAL A 33 -6.44 -13.94 -0.90
N ASP A 34 -5.27 -14.53 -1.17
CA ASP A 34 -5.17 -15.88 -1.74
C ASP A 34 -5.87 -16.91 -0.82
N ALA A 35 -5.55 -16.92 0.47
CA ALA A 35 -6.17 -17.87 1.40
C ALA A 35 -7.69 -17.67 1.56
N LEU A 36 -8.18 -16.43 1.53
CA LEU A 36 -9.61 -16.12 1.68
C LEU A 36 -10.42 -16.39 0.40
N LEU A 37 -9.88 -16.02 -0.77
CA LEU A 37 -10.64 -15.91 -2.02
C LEU A 37 -10.07 -16.77 -3.17
N GLY A 38 -8.92 -17.40 -2.95
CA GLY A 38 -8.21 -18.19 -3.97
C GLY A 38 -7.75 -17.36 -5.17
N LEU A 39 -7.49 -16.07 -4.98
CA LEU A 39 -6.92 -15.20 -6.00
C LEU A 39 -5.41 -15.40 -6.06
N SER A 40 -4.84 -15.50 -7.27
CA SER A 40 -3.39 -15.63 -7.39
C SER A 40 -2.69 -14.34 -6.93
N PRO A 41 -1.46 -14.43 -6.41
CA PRO A 41 -0.71 -13.25 -5.96
C PRO A 41 -0.62 -12.15 -7.02
N GLU A 42 -0.46 -12.53 -8.29
CA GLU A 42 -0.36 -11.58 -9.41
C GLU A 42 -1.68 -10.81 -9.63
N VAL A 43 -2.83 -11.47 -9.48
CA VAL A 43 -4.14 -10.82 -9.56
C VAL A 43 -4.33 -9.86 -8.39
N VAL A 44 -3.89 -10.24 -7.18
CA VAL A 44 -3.98 -9.38 -6.00
C VAL A 44 -3.06 -8.17 -6.14
N GLU A 45 -1.84 -8.34 -6.63
CA GLU A 45 -0.90 -7.25 -6.90
C GLU A 45 -1.44 -6.29 -7.96
N GLN A 46 -2.01 -6.80 -9.06
CA GLN A 46 -2.64 -5.96 -10.08
C GLN A 46 -3.84 -5.18 -9.50
N LEU A 47 -4.70 -5.84 -8.73
CA LEU A 47 -5.85 -5.20 -8.08
C LEU A 47 -5.40 -4.08 -7.14
N VAL A 48 -4.41 -4.35 -6.28
CA VAL A 48 -3.80 -3.37 -5.38
C VAL A 48 -3.23 -2.20 -6.19
N GLY A 49 -2.50 -2.49 -7.27
CA GLY A 49 -1.91 -1.48 -8.14
C GLY A 49 -2.97 -0.55 -8.75
N VAL A 50 -4.05 -1.12 -9.28
CA VAL A 50 -5.17 -0.32 -9.81
C VAL A 50 -5.79 0.54 -8.70
N LEU A 51 -6.14 -0.05 -7.56
CA LEU A 51 -6.80 0.65 -6.46
C LEU A 51 -5.95 1.80 -5.91
N VAL A 52 -4.66 1.56 -5.65
CA VAL A 52 -3.72 2.58 -5.16
C VAL A 52 -3.55 3.71 -6.17
N ALA A 53 -3.49 3.40 -7.46
CA ALA A 53 -3.30 4.42 -8.49
C ALA A 53 -4.57 5.22 -8.80
N THR A 54 -5.77 4.67 -8.54
CA THR A 54 -7.05 5.31 -8.89
C THR A 54 -7.88 5.76 -7.69
N CYS A 55 -7.38 5.62 -6.46
CA CYS A 55 -8.10 6.10 -5.27
C CYS A 55 -8.19 7.63 -5.23
N ASP A 56 -9.16 8.14 -4.48
CA ASP A 56 -9.42 9.58 -4.37
C ASP A 56 -8.20 10.34 -3.81
N GLU A 57 -7.44 9.73 -2.91
CA GLU A 57 -6.21 10.31 -2.36
C GLU A 57 -5.12 10.48 -3.42
N ALA A 58 -4.99 9.54 -4.36
CA ALA A 58 -4.06 9.65 -5.47
C ALA A 58 -4.45 10.82 -6.38
N GLU A 59 -5.74 10.97 -6.66
CA GLU A 59 -6.23 12.07 -7.50
C GLU A 59 -6.13 13.42 -6.81
N ALA A 60 -6.44 13.49 -5.52
CA ALA A 60 -6.27 14.68 -4.70
C ALA A 60 -4.80 15.09 -4.62
N LEU A 61 -3.89 14.13 -4.47
CA LEU A 61 -2.45 14.37 -4.51
C LEU A 61 -2.03 14.94 -5.87
N LEU A 62 -2.33 14.25 -6.97
CA LEU A 62 -1.90 14.63 -8.32
C LEU A 62 -2.50 15.96 -8.78
N SER A 63 -3.77 16.22 -8.48
CA SER A 63 -4.43 17.49 -8.81
C SER A 63 -3.89 18.66 -7.98
N GLY A 64 -3.48 18.42 -6.72
CA GLY A 64 -2.88 19.41 -5.84
C GLY A 64 -1.43 19.76 -6.16
N MET A 65 -0.72 18.90 -6.89
CA MET A 65 0.73 19.02 -7.14
C MET A 65 1.20 20.37 -7.71
N PRO A 66 0.53 21.00 -8.70
CA PRO A 66 0.98 22.30 -9.20
C PRO A 66 1.06 23.38 -8.13
N ARG A 67 0.16 23.36 -7.14
CA ARG A 67 0.17 24.30 -6.01
C ARG A 67 1.24 23.92 -4.99
N THR A 68 1.39 22.63 -4.71
CA THR A 68 2.41 22.13 -3.76
C THR A 68 3.83 22.42 -4.27
N LEU A 69 4.11 22.21 -5.56
CA LEU A 69 5.41 22.49 -6.19
C LEU A 69 5.82 23.97 -6.07
N ARG A 70 4.86 24.90 -6.20
CA ARG A 70 5.12 26.34 -6.05
C ARG A 70 5.42 26.75 -4.60
N ASN A 71 4.95 25.95 -3.64
CA ASN A 71 5.03 26.25 -2.21
C ASN A 71 5.80 25.17 -1.43
N LEU A 72 6.73 24.47 -2.09
CA LEU A 72 7.53 23.46 -1.44
C LEU A 72 8.28 24.07 -0.26
N LYS A 73 8.23 23.36 0.87
CA LYS A 73 9.04 23.72 2.01
C LYS A 73 10.51 23.55 1.64
N THR A 74 11.32 24.53 2.04
CA THR A 74 12.77 24.51 1.86
C THR A 74 13.42 24.73 3.21
N ALA A 75 14.57 24.10 3.42
CA ALA A 75 15.50 24.50 4.46
C ALA A 75 16.56 25.43 3.83
N VAL A 76 17.05 26.39 4.62
CA VAL A 76 18.24 27.16 4.23
C VAL A 76 19.45 26.34 4.68
N GLY A 77 20.26 25.91 3.72
CA GLY A 77 21.55 25.27 3.98
C GLY A 77 22.68 26.17 3.53
N ASN A 78 23.83 26.02 4.17
CA ASN A 78 25.09 26.57 3.67
C ASN A 78 25.79 25.47 2.88
N ASN A 79 26.11 25.76 1.62
CA ASN A 79 26.97 24.91 0.81
C ASN A 79 28.30 25.61 0.63
N HIS A 80 29.40 24.91 0.92
CA HIS A 80 30.73 25.46 0.71
C HIS A 80 31.10 25.18 -0.75
N GLU A 81 31.15 26.24 -1.55
CA GLU A 81 31.54 26.17 -2.95
C GLU A 81 32.92 26.80 -3.15
N ARG A 82 33.73 26.15 -3.98
CA ARG A 82 35.02 26.68 -4.39
C ARG A 82 34.79 27.66 -5.54
N CYS A 83 35.05 28.94 -5.29
CA CYS A 83 34.97 30.00 -6.28
C CYS A 83 36.37 30.35 -6.79
N ILE A 84 36.50 30.63 -8.08
CA ILE A 84 37.75 31.05 -8.72
C ILE A 84 37.51 32.38 -9.41
N GLY A 85 38.20 33.43 -8.99
CA GLY A 85 38.11 34.77 -9.60
C GLY A 85 36.83 35.56 -9.28
N GLU A 86 35.90 35.00 -8.50
CA GLU A 86 34.69 35.68 -8.03
C GLU A 86 34.31 35.22 -6.62
N LEU A 87 33.58 36.05 -5.87
CA LEU A 87 33.10 35.72 -4.52
C LEU A 87 31.58 35.56 -4.52
N ARG A 88 31.09 34.41 -4.05
CA ARG A 88 29.65 34.07 -4.04
C ARG A 88 29.11 33.91 -2.61
N GLY A 89 29.32 34.93 -1.79
CA GLY A 89 28.88 34.98 -0.40
C GLY A 89 30.04 35.08 0.60
N PRO A 90 29.77 34.87 1.90
CA PRO A 90 30.80 34.92 2.94
C PRO A 90 31.94 33.93 2.68
N VAL A 91 33.18 34.42 2.78
CA VAL A 91 34.38 33.60 2.59
C VAL A 91 34.65 32.80 3.86
N GLN A 92 34.82 31.50 3.70
CA GLN A 92 35.32 30.60 4.74
C GLN A 92 36.84 30.60 4.69
N TRP A 93 37.46 31.46 5.52
CA TRP A 93 38.90 31.69 5.47
C TRP A 93 39.74 30.45 5.79
N SER A 94 39.29 29.61 6.73
CA SER A 94 39.98 28.36 7.07
C SER A 94 40.10 27.41 5.87
N GLU A 95 39.00 27.19 5.16
CA GLU A 95 38.93 26.32 3.99
C GLU A 95 39.59 26.94 2.77
N THR A 96 39.49 28.27 2.63
CA THR A 96 40.17 29.04 1.59
C THR A 96 41.69 28.91 1.71
N MET A 97 42.23 29.10 2.91
CA MET A 97 43.67 28.95 3.17
C MET A 97 44.16 27.53 2.82
N ALA A 98 43.40 26.50 3.20
CA ALA A 98 43.70 25.12 2.84
C ALA A 98 43.65 24.88 1.32
N ALA A 99 42.61 25.38 0.65
CA ALA A 99 42.44 25.24 -0.78
C ALA A 99 43.55 25.97 -1.56
N GLN A 100 43.95 27.17 -1.15
CA GLN A 100 45.07 27.91 -1.73
C GLN A 100 46.41 27.20 -1.50
N ALA A 101 46.66 26.68 -0.29
CA ALA A 101 47.86 25.90 -0.02
C ALA A 101 47.97 24.65 -0.90
N SER A 102 46.85 24.00 -1.21
CA SER A 102 46.80 22.84 -2.13
C SER A 102 46.80 23.21 -3.62
N SER A 103 46.62 24.49 -3.96
CA SER A 103 46.56 24.95 -5.34
C SER A 103 47.93 25.48 -5.72
N LEU A 104 48.61 24.80 -6.66
CA LEU A 104 49.96 25.09 -7.16
C LEU A 104 50.19 26.57 -7.58
N GLY A 105 50.31 27.47 -6.61
CA GLY A 105 50.48 28.92 -6.80
C GLY A 105 49.20 29.71 -7.12
N ASN A 106 48.02 29.09 -7.24
CA ASN A 106 46.79 29.81 -7.56
C ASN A 106 46.14 30.39 -6.29
N ARG A 107 46.25 31.72 -6.11
CA ARG A 107 45.68 32.48 -4.98
C ARG A 107 44.27 33.00 -5.22
N ASP A 108 43.73 32.84 -6.42
CA ASP A 108 42.37 33.32 -6.77
C ASP A 108 41.27 32.31 -6.39
N VAL A 109 41.63 31.30 -5.60
CA VAL A 109 40.74 30.27 -5.08
C VAL A 109 40.20 30.72 -3.74
N TYR A 110 38.87 30.82 -3.65
CA TYR A 110 38.14 31.10 -2.41
C TYR A 110 37.14 29.98 -2.16
N VAL A 111 36.89 29.68 -0.89
CA VAL A 111 35.78 28.81 -0.48
C VAL A 111 34.71 29.72 0.12
N CYS A 112 33.57 29.84 -0.56
CA CYS A 112 32.46 30.67 -0.14
C CYS A 112 31.32 29.81 0.41
N ALA A 113 30.67 30.29 1.47
CA ALA A 113 29.41 29.72 1.95
C ALA A 113 28.24 30.35 1.20
N ALA A 114 27.82 29.72 0.10
CA ALA A 114 26.63 30.12 -0.61
C ALA A 114 25.39 29.56 0.09
N THR A 115 24.42 30.43 0.39
CA THR A 115 23.12 30.00 0.92
C THR A 115 22.32 29.36 -0.21
N GLN A 116 22.00 28.08 -0.08
CA GLN A 116 21.18 27.36 -1.04
C GLN A 116 19.89 26.85 -0.39
N ARG A 117 18.81 26.84 -1.16
CA ARG A 117 17.57 26.18 -0.76
C ARG A 117 17.76 24.67 -0.85
N ALA A 118 17.74 24.02 0.29
CA ALA A 118 17.72 22.57 0.39
C ALA A 118 16.28 22.08 0.32
N TYR A 119 15.96 21.31 -0.73
CA TYR A 119 14.67 20.63 -0.89
C TYR A 119 14.66 19.23 -0.26
N ASP A 120 15.82 18.64 0.02
CA ASP A 120 15.92 17.31 0.66
C ASP A 120 15.68 17.42 2.17
N ILE A 121 14.41 17.57 2.52
CA ILE A 121 13.90 17.62 3.89
C ILE A 121 12.79 16.58 4.06
N GLU A 122 12.54 16.17 5.30
CA GLU A 122 11.58 15.10 5.60
C GLU A 122 10.18 15.33 5.02
N GLU A 123 9.67 16.58 5.00
CA GLU A 123 8.37 16.87 4.40
C GLU A 123 8.33 16.59 2.88
N ASN A 124 9.40 16.95 2.16
CA ASN A 124 9.45 16.69 0.73
C ASN A 124 9.76 15.21 0.44
N GLN A 125 10.47 14.52 1.33
CA GLN A 125 10.62 13.06 1.27
C GLN A 125 9.27 12.35 1.43
N VAL A 126 8.39 12.83 2.30
CA VAL A 126 7.00 12.33 2.43
C VAL A 126 6.23 12.51 1.12
N LEU A 127 6.35 13.69 0.48
CA LEU A 127 5.73 13.95 -0.82
C LEU A 127 6.25 13.01 -1.91
N VAL A 128 7.57 12.84 -2.00
CA VAL A 128 8.22 11.92 -2.95
C VAL A 128 7.79 10.48 -2.70
N GLY A 129 7.71 10.04 -1.44
CA GLY A 129 7.24 8.71 -1.09
C GLY A 129 5.80 8.44 -1.54
N ALA A 130 4.91 9.42 -1.39
CA ALA A 130 3.53 9.31 -1.84
C ALA A 130 3.43 9.22 -3.38
N LEU A 131 4.18 10.06 -4.10
CA LEU A 131 4.24 10.03 -5.56
C LEU A 131 4.83 8.73 -6.09
N ARG A 132 5.85 8.18 -5.42
CA ARG A 132 6.42 6.87 -5.75
C ARG A 132 5.41 5.75 -5.54
N ALA A 133 4.64 5.76 -4.44
CA ALA A 133 3.58 4.77 -4.23
C ALA A 133 2.59 4.72 -5.41
N VAL A 134 2.19 5.87 -5.96
CA VAL A 134 1.33 5.95 -7.16
C VAL A 134 2.08 5.52 -8.43
N ALA A 135 3.34 5.92 -8.60
CA ALA A 135 4.15 5.60 -9.78
C ALA A 135 4.51 4.11 -9.88
N ASP A 136 4.77 3.46 -8.74
CA ASP A 136 5.18 2.07 -8.62
C ASP A 136 3.98 1.13 -8.73
N ALA A 137 2.79 1.58 -8.32
CA ALA A 137 1.53 0.83 -8.47
C ALA A 137 1.25 0.42 -9.93
N ALA A 138 1.70 1.21 -10.93
CA ALA A 138 1.58 0.80 -12.34
C ALA A 138 2.48 -0.37 -12.73
N GLY A 139 3.63 -0.56 -12.08
CA GLY A 139 4.50 -1.71 -12.34
C GLY A 139 3.81 -3.04 -12.00
N GLN A 140 2.94 -3.04 -11.00
CA GLN A 140 2.12 -4.20 -10.61
C GLN A 140 1.02 -4.51 -11.65
N ILE A 141 0.62 -3.51 -12.45
CA ILE A 141 -0.44 -3.67 -13.45
C ILE A 141 0.09 -4.31 -14.73
N ASP A 142 1.30 -3.93 -15.14
CA ASP A 142 1.89 -4.37 -16.40
C ASP A 142 2.30 -5.85 -16.38
N ALA A 143 2.50 -6.45 -15.20
CA ALA A 143 2.87 -7.86 -15.03
C ALA A 143 1.77 -8.85 -15.49
N LEU A 144 0.50 -8.43 -15.57
CA LEU A 144 -0.63 -9.31 -15.91
C LEU A 144 -1.39 -8.88 -17.19
N ALA A 145 -1.09 -7.71 -17.74
CA ALA A 145 -1.87 -7.10 -18.84
C ALA A 145 -1.59 -7.68 -20.24
N GLU A 146 -0.98 -8.86 -20.36
CA GLU A 146 -0.64 -9.47 -21.66
C GLU A 146 -1.89 -9.95 -22.43
N ASP A 147 -3.02 -10.17 -21.75
CA ASP A 147 -4.27 -10.66 -22.34
C ASP A 147 -5.25 -9.53 -22.70
N GLY A 148 -4.82 -8.58 -23.54
CA GLY A 148 -5.66 -7.82 -24.52
C GLY A 148 -6.93 -7.04 -24.09
N HIS A 149 -7.38 -7.09 -22.84
CA HIS A 149 -8.58 -6.38 -22.37
C HIS A 149 -8.20 -5.15 -21.55
N GLU A 150 -8.07 -4.00 -22.21
CA GLU A 150 -7.79 -2.73 -21.53
C GLU A 150 -9.01 -2.21 -20.76
N ASP A 151 -9.09 -2.62 -19.49
CA ASP A 151 -10.03 -2.04 -18.53
C ASP A 151 -9.83 -0.51 -18.41
N ARG A 152 -10.94 0.23 -18.29
CA ARG A 152 -10.94 1.66 -17.99
C ARG A 152 -10.17 1.96 -16.70
N GLY A 153 -10.25 1.08 -15.70
CA GLY A 153 -9.48 1.19 -14.45
C GLY A 153 -7.97 1.17 -14.69
N ILE A 154 -7.50 0.18 -15.46
CA ILE A 154 -6.08 0.02 -15.84
C ILE A 154 -5.56 1.25 -16.61
N ARG A 155 -6.33 1.75 -17.57
CA ARG A 155 -5.94 2.96 -18.33
C ARG A 155 -5.83 4.19 -17.44
N ARG A 156 -6.77 4.39 -16.50
CA ARG A 156 -6.73 5.50 -15.53
C ARG A 156 -5.52 5.36 -14.60
N ALA A 157 -5.26 4.16 -14.09
CA ALA A 157 -4.11 3.88 -13.23
C ALA A 157 -2.77 4.22 -13.94
N ARG A 158 -2.61 3.77 -15.20
CA ARG A 158 -1.43 4.09 -16.02
C ARG A 158 -1.28 5.61 -16.24
N ALA A 159 -2.37 6.32 -16.50
CA ALA A 159 -2.34 7.77 -16.66
C ALA A 159 -1.88 8.49 -15.38
N ASN A 160 -2.42 8.09 -14.22
CA ASN A 160 -2.06 8.65 -12.92
C ASN A 160 -0.59 8.35 -12.56
N ALA A 161 -0.12 7.12 -12.78
CA ALA A 161 1.27 6.76 -12.58
C ALA A 161 2.24 7.55 -13.48
N LYS A 162 1.88 7.74 -14.76
CA LYS A 162 2.65 8.58 -15.69
C LYS A 162 2.72 10.03 -15.22
N GLN A 163 1.62 10.58 -14.70
CA GLN A 163 1.60 11.91 -14.13
C GLN A 163 2.45 12.01 -12.85
N ALA A 164 2.39 11.01 -11.98
CA ALA A 164 3.23 10.93 -10.77
C ALA A 164 4.72 10.93 -11.11
N ARG A 165 5.13 10.12 -12.11
CA ARG A 165 6.53 10.07 -12.62
C ARG A 165 6.98 11.43 -13.14
N ARG A 166 6.16 12.11 -13.95
CA ARG A 166 6.46 13.48 -14.41
C ARG A 166 6.72 14.47 -13.28
N TYR A 167 6.04 14.32 -12.15
CA TYR A 167 6.33 15.16 -10.98
C TYR A 167 7.60 14.74 -10.26
N LEU A 168 7.89 13.45 -10.14
CA LEU A 168 9.15 12.96 -9.58
C LEU A 168 10.37 13.45 -10.37
N ASP A 169 10.24 13.52 -11.70
CA ASP A 169 11.27 14.02 -12.62
C ASP A 169 11.39 15.57 -12.62
N HIS A 170 10.55 16.27 -11.86
CA HIS A 170 10.62 17.72 -11.78
C HIS A 170 11.89 18.15 -11.04
N ARG A 171 12.61 19.15 -11.58
CA ARG A 171 13.90 19.67 -11.06
C ARG A 171 13.97 19.94 -9.55
N THR A 172 12.85 20.23 -8.90
CA THR A 172 12.80 20.51 -7.44
C THR A 172 12.69 19.26 -6.59
N LEU A 173 12.28 18.12 -7.17
CA LEU A 173 12.07 16.85 -6.49
C LEU A 173 13.13 15.80 -6.86
N GLU A 174 13.71 15.88 -8.06
CA GLU A 174 14.72 14.94 -8.57
C GLU A 174 15.90 14.75 -7.60
N GLY A 175 16.35 15.81 -6.93
CA GLY A 175 17.46 15.77 -5.98
C GLY A 175 17.13 15.26 -4.58
N ILE A 176 15.87 14.91 -4.29
CA ILE A 176 15.45 14.47 -2.95
C ILE A 176 15.78 12.98 -2.77
N ARG A 177 16.54 12.68 -1.71
CA ARG A 177 17.01 11.32 -1.44
C ARG A 177 16.00 10.60 -0.58
N LEU A 178 15.37 9.58 -1.15
CA LEU A 178 14.51 8.65 -0.43
C LEU A 178 14.87 7.22 -0.85
N SER A 179 15.22 6.37 0.11
CA SER A 179 15.42 4.93 -0.10
C SER A 179 14.18 4.17 0.39
N GLY A 180 13.29 3.83 -0.53
CA GLY A 180 12.04 3.14 -0.21
C GLY A 180 10.97 4.05 0.39
N ARG A 181 10.38 3.64 1.52
CA ARG A 181 9.29 4.37 2.18
C ARG A 181 9.80 5.49 3.09
N PRO A 182 9.06 6.61 3.22
CA PRO A 182 9.36 7.62 4.22
C PRO A 182 9.39 7.04 5.63
N SER A 183 10.36 7.46 6.45
CA SER A 183 10.46 6.98 7.83
C SER A 183 9.23 7.40 8.66
N ALA A 184 8.87 6.61 9.67
CA ALA A 184 7.78 6.96 10.59
C ALA A 184 8.01 8.32 11.29
N ARG A 185 9.29 8.66 11.54
CA ARG A 185 9.71 9.95 12.07
C ARG A 185 9.38 11.09 11.10
N ALA A 186 9.66 10.93 9.81
CA ALA A 186 9.33 11.91 8.77
C ALA A 186 7.82 12.11 8.69
N VAL A 187 7.05 11.03 8.59
CA VAL A 187 5.57 11.09 8.55
C VAL A 187 5.01 11.82 9.78
N LYS A 188 5.48 11.47 10.99
CA LYS A 188 5.04 12.11 12.23
C LYS A 188 5.39 13.59 12.27
N ARG A 189 6.60 13.97 11.86
CA ARG A 189 7.04 15.38 11.84
C ARG A 189 6.23 16.21 10.84
N THR A 190 6.04 15.69 9.62
CA THR A 190 5.25 16.38 8.58
C THR A 190 3.81 16.59 9.04
N ARG A 191 3.20 15.60 9.69
CA ARG A 191 1.84 15.69 10.24
C ARG A 191 1.69 16.77 11.32
N GLY A 192 2.69 16.93 12.19
CA GLY A 192 2.67 17.92 13.28
C GLY A 192 3.22 19.30 12.90
N GLY A 193 3.71 19.48 11.66
CA GLY A 193 4.37 20.71 11.24
C GLY A 193 3.42 21.83 10.84
N LYS A 194 3.90 23.08 10.86
CA LYS A 194 3.16 24.28 10.40
C LYS A 194 2.60 24.15 8.97
N HIS A 195 3.25 23.36 8.12
CA HIS A 195 2.86 23.15 6.71
C HIS A 195 2.08 21.85 6.49
N ALA A 196 1.61 21.17 7.55
CA ALA A 196 0.91 19.89 7.44
C ALA A 196 -0.25 19.93 6.42
N GLY A 197 -1.00 21.03 6.36
CA GLY A 197 -2.10 21.20 5.40
C GLY A 197 -1.68 21.10 3.93
N ALA A 198 -0.47 21.54 3.58
CA ALA A 198 0.05 21.46 2.20
C ALA A 198 0.49 20.04 1.82
N TYR A 199 0.91 19.23 2.80
CA TYR A 199 1.35 17.84 2.61
C TYR A 199 0.27 16.82 2.95
N ARG A 200 -0.92 17.27 3.35
CA ARG A 200 -2.04 16.40 3.75
C ARG A 200 -2.40 15.36 2.69
N PRO A 201 -2.54 15.69 1.39
CA PRO A 201 -2.81 14.67 0.37
C PRO A 201 -1.74 13.59 0.27
N ALA A 202 -0.46 13.95 0.48
CA ALA A 202 0.63 12.98 0.47
C ALA A 202 0.58 12.05 1.69
N LEU A 203 0.22 12.59 2.87
CA LEU A 203 0.05 11.81 4.09
C LEU A 203 -1.15 10.85 3.99
N GLU A 204 -2.26 11.31 3.42
CA GLU A 204 -3.47 10.51 3.16
C GLU A 204 -3.15 9.40 2.15
N MET A 205 -2.47 9.71 1.05
CA MET A 205 -2.03 8.73 0.06
C MET A 205 -1.10 7.66 0.64
N LEU A 206 -0.15 8.04 1.51
CA LEU A 206 0.70 7.08 2.20
C LEU A 206 -0.06 6.22 3.20
N ALA A 207 -1.10 6.75 3.86
CA ALA A 207 -1.95 5.94 4.71
C ALA A 207 -2.72 4.92 3.87
N ARG A 208 -3.35 5.36 2.79
CA ARG A 208 -4.10 4.49 1.86
C ARG A 208 -3.22 3.41 1.22
N SER A 209 -1.98 3.71 0.84
CA SER A 209 -1.09 2.72 0.23
C SER A 209 -0.58 1.65 1.20
N ASN A 210 -0.62 1.89 2.52
CA ASN A 210 -0.30 0.87 3.52
C ASN A 210 -1.45 -0.13 3.73
N GLU A 211 -2.69 0.29 3.51
CA GLU A 211 -3.89 -0.54 3.62
C GLU A 211 -4.77 -0.37 2.36
N PRO A 212 -4.31 -0.89 1.20
CA PRO A 212 -4.95 -0.62 -0.09
C PRO A 212 -6.24 -1.40 -0.32
N LEU A 213 -6.43 -2.52 0.38
CA LEU A 213 -7.61 -3.39 0.27
C LEU A 213 -8.47 -3.29 1.52
N GLY A 214 -9.73 -2.92 1.32
CA GLY A 214 -10.81 -3.11 2.27
C GLY A 214 -11.73 -4.25 1.82
N LEU A 215 -12.76 -4.49 2.63
CA LEU A 215 -13.77 -5.51 2.34
C LEU A 215 -14.65 -5.15 1.14
N GLU A 216 -14.90 -3.86 0.93
CA GLU A 216 -15.72 -3.38 -0.19
C GLU A 216 -15.07 -3.72 -1.52
N GLU A 217 -13.75 -3.59 -1.63
CA GLU A 217 -13.00 -3.94 -2.83
C GLU A 217 -12.88 -5.45 -3.06
N LEU A 218 -12.98 -6.25 -1.98
CA LEU A 218 -12.95 -7.71 -2.06
C LEU A 218 -14.33 -8.34 -2.32
N ALA A 219 -15.41 -7.62 -2.02
CA ALA A 219 -16.78 -8.11 -2.16
C ALA A 219 -17.15 -8.67 -3.56
N PRO A 220 -16.69 -8.08 -4.68
CA PRO A 220 -16.93 -8.62 -6.02
C PRO A 220 -16.29 -9.99 -6.26
N TYR A 221 -15.21 -10.30 -5.55
CA TYR A 221 -14.47 -11.56 -5.65
C TYR A 221 -15.01 -12.64 -4.69
N CYS A 222 -15.85 -12.24 -3.73
CA CYS A 222 -16.55 -13.15 -2.83
C CYS A 222 -17.81 -13.68 -3.53
N ASP A 223 -17.70 -14.83 -4.20
CA ASP A 223 -18.88 -15.48 -4.77
C ASP A 223 -19.83 -16.03 -3.68
N ARG A 224 -21.02 -16.48 -4.08
CA ARG A 224 -22.03 -16.98 -3.14
C ARG A 224 -21.51 -18.17 -2.32
N ARG A 225 -20.76 -19.10 -2.92
CA ARG A 225 -20.23 -20.28 -2.22
C ARG A 225 -19.18 -19.85 -1.19
N THR A 226 -18.24 -18.98 -1.58
CA THR A 226 -17.23 -18.39 -0.69
C THR A 226 -17.90 -17.70 0.50
N ARG A 227 -18.95 -16.89 0.28
CA ARG A 227 -19.68 -16.22 1.37
C ARG A 227 -20.34 -17.20 2.34
N VAL A 228 -20.97 -18.25 1.81
CA VAL A 228 -21.58 -19.30 2.67
C VAL A 228 -20.50 -20.07 3.43
N GLN A 229 -19.38 -20.42 2.79
CA GLN A 229 -18.24 -21.07 3.46
C GLN A 229 -17.66 -20.19 4.58
N HIS A 230 -17.53 -18.89 4.36
CA HIS A 230 -17.14 -17.93 5.40
C HIS A 230 -18.16 -17.92 6.56
N GLY A 231 -19.46 -17.98 6.25
CA GLY A 231 -20.52 -18.11 7.26
C GLY A 231 -20.38 -19.36 8.12
N VAL A 232 -20.11 -20.51 7.49
CA VAL A 232 -19.86 -21.79 8.20
C VAL A 232 -18.60 -21.69 9.07
N LEU A 233 -17.51 -21.15 8.53
CA LEU A 233 -16.25 -20.96 9.27
C LEU A 233 -16.46 -20.08 10.51
N VAL A 234 -17.16 -18.95 10.39
CA VAL A 234 -17.51 -18.08 11.51
C VAL A 234 -18.38 -18.81 12.53
N ALA A 235 -19.40 -19.55 12.07
CA ALA A 235 -20.28 -20.31 12.97
C ALA A 235 -19.51 -21.36 13.77
N VAL A 236 -18.58 -22.08 13.13
CA VAL A 236 -17.72 -23.06 13.79
C VAL A 236 -16.80 -22.40 14.80
N ILE A 237 -16.16 -21.28 14.46
CA ILE A 237 -15.31 -20.54 15.40
C ILE A 237 -16.12 -20.11 16.63
N ARG A 238 -17.29 -19.51 16.42
CA ARG A 238 -18.16 -19.04 17.51
C ARG A 238 -18.63 -20.20 18.40
N GLU A 239 -18.96 -21.36 17.82
CA GLU A 239 -19.37 -22.54 18.58
C GLU A 239 -18.21 -23.12 19.41
N LEU A 240 -16.98 -23.15 18.87
CA LEU A 240 -15.79 -23.56 19.64
C LEU A 240 -15.54 -22.60 20.81
N GLU A 241 -15.62 -21.29 20.57
CA GLU A 241 -15.51 -20.26 21.60
C GLU A 241 -16.59 -20.40 22.68
N ALA A 242 -17.85 -20.65 22.29
CA ALA A 242 -18.97 -20.86 23.21
C ALA A 242 -18.77 -22.10 24.11
N ARG A 243 -18.07 -23.12 23.62
CA ARG A 243 -17.67 -24.31 24.40
C ARG A 243 -16.44 -24.09 25.28
N GLY A 244 -15.92 -22.86 25.36
CA GLY A 244 -14.78 -22.50 26.19
C GLY A 244 -13.41 -22.80 25.57
N LEU A 245 -13.36 -23.16 24.28
CA LEU A 245 -12.09 -23.34 23.57
C LEU A 245 -11.55 -21.98 23.12
N ARG A 246 -10.26 -21.74 23.33
CA ARG A 246 -9.61 -20.51 22.87
C ARG A 246 -9.21 -20.65 21.41
N VAL A 247 -9.93 -19.98 20.52
CA VAL A 247 -9.57 -19.89 19.09
C VAL A 247 -8.60 -18.71 18.90
N PRO A 248 -7.38 -18.92 18.38
CA PRO A 248 -6.44 -17.84 18.13
C PRO A 248 -6.88 -16.99 16.92
N ALA A 249 -6.29 -15.80 16.77
CA ALA A 249 -6.49 -14.96 15.59
C ALA A 249 -6.09 -15.70 14.30
N LEU A 250 -6.85 -15.47 13.23
CA LEU A 250 -6.67 -16.13 11.94
C LEU A 250 -5.32 -15.73 11.30
N ARG A 251 -4.61 -16.70 10.73
CA ARG A 251 -3.36 -16.47 10.01
C ARG A 251 -3.42 -17.10 8.63
N ALA A 252 -2.95 -16.38 7.62
CA ALA A 252 -2.79 -16.92 6.29
C ALA A 252 -1.40 -17.56 6.17
N GLU A 253 -1.36 -18.84 5.83
CA GLU A 253 -0.12 -19.58 5.63
C GLU A 253 -0.30 -20.60 4.50
N ALA A 254 0.66 -20.65 3.58
CA ALA A 254 0.66 -21.60 2.45
C ALA A 254 -0.70 -21.69 1.70
N GLY A 255 -1.39 -20.56 1.52
CA GLY A 255 -2.67 -20.46 0.80
C GLY A 255 -3.89 -20.97 1.58
N SER A 256 -3.80 -21.10 2.90
CA SER A 256 -4.89 -21.53 3.78
C SER A 256 -5.00 -20.59 4.99
N LEU A 257 -6.19 -20.48 5.57
CA LEU A 257 -6.43 -19.73 6.80
C LEU A 257 -6.46 -20.66 8.00
N PHE A 258 -5.65 -20.37 9.01
CA PHE A 258 -5.53 -21.16 10.23
C PHE A 258 -5.97 -20.39 11.46
N ALA A 259 -6.73 -21.04 12.34
CA ALA A 259 -7.05 -20.58 13.68
C ALA A 259 -7.13 -21.77 14.66
N GLY A 260 -5.96 -22.23 15.12
CA GLY A 260 -5.88 -23.36 16.07
C GLY A 260 -6.30 -24.66 15.39
N PRO A 261 -7.36 -25.35 15.83
CA PRO A 261 -7.83 -26.58 15.20
C PRO A 261 -8.61 -26.35 13.90
N VAL A 262 -8.87 -25.09 13.54
CA VAL A 262 -9.66 -24.73 12.37
C VAL A 262 -8.71 -24.33 11.23
N GLU A 263 -8.90 -24.96 10.06
CA GLU A 263 -8.23 -24.62 8.81
C GLU A 263 -9.26 -24.40 7.72
N TYR A 264 -9.08 -23.37 6.89
CA TYR A 264 -9.91 -23.11 5.73
C TYR A 264 -9.06 -23.06 4.47
N ILE A 265 -9.46 -23.85 3.48
CA ILE A 265 -8.78 -24.01 2.20
C ILE A 265 -9.76 -23.61 1.09
N HIS A 266 -9.46 -22.51 0.39
CA HIS A 266 -10.36 -22.00 -0.64
C HIS A 266 -10.44 -22.96 -1.87
N PRO A 267 -11.65 -23.26 -2.39
CA PRO A 267 -11.83 -24.23 -3.50
C PRO A 267 -11.15 -23.88 -4.81
N ARG A 268 -10.94 -22.58 -5.09
CA ARG A 268 -10.37 -22.09 -6.36
C ARG A 268 -8.85 -22.05 -6.40
N ARG A 269 -8.17 -22.49 -5.33
CA ARG A 269 -6.72 -22.45 -5.27
C ARG A 269 -6.10 -23.20 -6.45
N ARG A 270 -5.38 -22.48 -7.32
CA ARG A 270 -4.67 -23.07 -8.46
C ARG A 270 -3.40 -23.74 -7.95
N GLY A 271 -3.28 -25.06 -8.13
CA GLY A 271 -2.01 -25.79 -7.91
C GLY A 271 -2.14 -27.14 -7.24
N ASP A 272 -3.21 -27.39 -6.48
CA ASP A 272 -3.35 -28.68 -5.79
C ASP A 272 -4.82 -29.14 -5.70
N ARG A 273 -5.31 -29.75 -6.78
CA ARG A 273 -6.63 -30.42 -6.80
C ARG A 273 -6.68 -31.70 -5.96
N SER A 274 -5.54 -32.13 -5.40
CA SER A 274 -5.46 -33.38 -4.61
C SER A 274 -5.76 -33.18 -3.13
N ARG A 275 -5.72 -31.93 -2.64
CA ARG A 275 -6.11 -31.59 -1.26
C ARG A 275 -7.61 -31.40 -1.13
N LEU A 276 -8.13 -31.81 0.03
CA LEU A 276 -9.49 -31.45 0.45
C LEU A 276 -9.59 -29.92 0.51
N HIS A 277 -10.70 -29.38 0.02
CA HIS A 277 -11.04 -27.96 0.09
C HIS A 277 -12.30 -27.77 0.92
N GLY A 278 -12.43 -26.62 1.56
CA GLY A 278 -13.49 -26.35 2.54
C GLY A 278 -12.92 -26.06 3.93
N LEU A 279 -13.71 -26.35 4.95
CA LEU A 279 -13.39 -26.09 6.36
C LEU A 279 -12.97 -27.39 7.04
N LEU A 280 -11.76 -27.42 7.60
CA LEU A 280 -11.26 -28.52 8.42
C LEU A 280 -11.33 -28.13 9.90
N VAL A 281 -11.82 -29.06 10.72
CA VAL A 281 -11.76 -28.97 12.19
C VAL A 281 -11.05 -30.23 12.69
N GLY A 282 -9.73 -30.12 12.91
CA GLY A 282 -8.86 -31.30 13.01
C GLY A 282 -8.93 -32.11 11.71
N ASP A 283 -9.34 -33.39 11.81
CA ASP A 283 -9.44 -34.30 10.66
C ASP A 283 -10.84 -34.31 10.01
N VAL A 284 -11.78 -33.50 10.50
CA VAL A 284 -13.16 -33.46 10.01
C VAL A 284 -13.30 -32.38 8.94
N LEU A 285 -13.67 -32.78 7.73
CA LEU A 285 -14.02 -31.87 6.66
C LEU A 285 -15.51 -31.49 6.71
N VAL A 286 -15.74 -30.18 6.77
CA VAL A 286 -17.03 -29.53 6.61
C VAL A 286 -16.95 -28.71 5.33
N ASP A 287 -17.79 -29.00 4.34
CA ASP A 287 -17.82 -28.21 3.10
C ASP A 287 -19.25 -27.84 2.69
N VAL A 288 -19.34 -26.77 1.90
CA VAL A 288 -20.58 -26.28 1.30
C VAL A 288 -20.67 -26.86 -0.12
N PRO A 289 -21.72 -27.64 -0.44
CA PRO A 289 -21.88 -28.23 -1.77
C PRO A 289 -21.89 -27.19 -2.89
N GLU A 290 -21.26 -27.52 -4.01
CA GLU A 290 -21.15 -26.64 -5.19
C GLU A 290 -22.51 -26.37 -5.85
N LEU A 291 -23.47 -27.30 -5.71
CA LEU A 291 -24.85 -27.17 -6.14
C LEU A 291 -25.74 -26.71 -4.97
N LEU A 292 -25.60 -25.45 -4.55
CA LEU A 292 -26.72 -24.76 -3.91
C LEU A 292 -27.77 -24.52 -5.00
N LYS A 293 -28.58 -25.55 -5.30
CA LYS A 293 -29.66 -25.47 -6.29
C LYS A 293 -30.41 -24.15 -6.07
N THR A 294 -30.53 -23.37 -7.13
CA THR A 294 -31.55 -22.33 -7.29
C THR A 294 -32.90 -23.01 -7.20
N THR A 295 -33.36 -23.24 -5.98
CA THR A 295 -34.72 -23.67 -5.71
C THR A 295 -35.22 -22.79 -4.58
N ASP A 296 -35.47 -21.53 -4.93
CA ASP A 296 -36.54 -20.75 -4.34
C ASP A 296 -37.14 -19.91 -5.47
N ARG A 297 -38.41 -20.19 -5.74
CA ARG A 297 -39.30 -19.45 -6.63
C ARG A 297 -39.85 -18.24 -5.89
#